data_AF-A0A4U0P2D0-F1
#
_entry.id   AF-A0A4U0P2D0-F1
#
_cell.length_a   1.000
_cell.length_b   1.000
_cell.length_c   1.000
_cell.angle_alpha   90.00
_cell.angle_beta   90.00
_cell.angle_gamma   90.00
#
_symmetry.space_group_name_H-M   'P 1'
#
loop_
_entity.id
_entity.type
_entity.pdbx_description
1 polymer ?
#
loop_
_entity_poly.entity_id
_entity_poly.type
_entity_poly.pdbx_seq_one_letter_code
_entity_poly.pdbx_strand_id
1 'polypeptide(L)'
;MRKLAFLLIIAALSGCKSYDFVKNGYIVKGDDQFVSLDRKLTVNVGADFMVDKVWQHNKPPVNTAKLSRESRKILKSLGYSSKAYSTLFSSRIDNENAKYDLLAMINNHGIQKSGKDDLLDLSRLARMKTRAGGRWFYETLTLNQARVYHAVIPVSDELWSERYLSMIYVLPKSRDSNLQDIESIVAENAFLQYSSSFFPMKTVLSCPNDDEMFYYEYEIPKLISNRNEYMILRVSSGSTEDEKLIYYTVINPGLRLGAFKICRGNYTLTYTTLQGKEIWSSEIVVEN
;
A
#
# COMPACT_ATOMS: atom_id res chain seq x y z
N MET A 1 17.31 -19.19 43.07
CA MET A 1 16.71 -17.86 42.81
C MET A 1 17.54 -16.98 41.86
N ARG A 2 18.86 -16.81 42.03
CA ARG A 2 19.71 -15.99 41.13
C ARG A 2 19.67 -16.38 39.63
N LYS A 3 19.60 -17.68 39.30
CA LYS A 3 19.54 -18.16 37.90
C LYS A 3 18.19 -17.88 37.20
N LEU A 4 17.09 -17.79 37.96
CA LEU A 4 15.75 -17.52 37.42
C LEU A 4 15.58 -16.03 37.05
N ALA A 5 16.13 -15.13 37.88
CA ALA A 5 16.16 -13.70 37.61
C ALA A 5 17.01 -13.35 36.37
N PHE A 6 18.12 -14.06 36.15
CA PHE A 6 18.98 -13.86 34.98
C PHE A 6 18.28 -14.26 33.66
N LEU A 7 17.49 -15.34 33.68
CA LEU A 7 16.67 -15.77 32.53
C LEU A 7 15.52 -14.78 32.22
N LEU A 8 14.88 -14.23 33.25
CA LEU A 8 13.84 -13.18 33.08
C LEU A 8 14.42 -11.87 32.55
N ILE A 9 15.63 -11.47 32.96
CA ILE A 9 16.32 -10.29 32.46
C ILE A 9 16.79 -10.48 31.01
N ILE A 10 17.28 -11.67 30.64
CA ILE A 10 17.62 -11.99 29.24
C ILE A 10 16.35 -12.05 28.36
N ALA A 11 15.24 -12.57 28.89
CA ALA A 11 13.94 -12.56 28.19
C ALA A 11 13.34 -11.14 28.04
N ALA A 12 13.59 -10.25 29.00
CA ALA A 12 13.17 -8.85 28.93
C ALA A 12 14.07 -7.98 28.01
N LEU A 13 15.36 -8.31 27.88
CA LEU A 13 16.32 -7.60 27.03
C LEU A 13 16.38 -8.12 25.58
N SER A 14 15.77 -9.27 25.29
CA SER A 14 15.60 -9.80 23.94
C SER A 14 14.34 -9.24 23.27
N GLY A 15 14.07 -7.95 23.49
CA GLY A 15 13.18 -7.16 22.64
C GLY A 15 13.71 -7.21 21.22
N CYS A 16 13.21 -8.19 20.44
CA CYS A 16 13.51 -8.32 19.03
C CYS A 16 13.00 -7.05 18.35
N LYS A 17 13.90 -6.09 18.10
CA LYS A 17 13.60 -4.87 17.34
C LYS A 17 12.96 -5.28 16.02
N SER A 18 11.65 -5.08 15.93
CA SER A 18 10.88 -5.32 14.71
C SER A 18 10.80 -4.01 13.94
N TYR A 19 10.52 -4.11 12.65
CA TYR A 19 10.12 -2.94 11.88
C TYR A 19 8.70 -2.56 12.32
N ASP A 20 8.51 -1.27 12.59
CA ASP A 20 7.20 -0.70 12.86
C ASP A 20 6.46 -0.46 11.54
N PHE A 21 5.14 -0.60 11.58
CA PHE A 21 4.30 -0.26 10.44
C PHE A 21 3.89 1.20 10.48
N VAL A 22 3.85 1.81 9.31
CA VAL A 22 3.18 3.10 9.10
C VAL A 22 1.68 2.90 9.34
N LYS A 23 1.06 3.82 10.09
CA LYS A 23 -0.39 3.76 10.35
C LYS A 23 -1.17 4.35 9.18
N ASN A 24 -2.47 4.15 9.20
CA ASN A 24 -3.41 4.73 8.24
C ASN A 24 -3.09 4.39 6.77
N GLY A 25 -2.57 3.18 6.54
CA GLY A 25 -2.41 2.59 5.21
C GLY A 25 -3.63 1.74 4.84
N TYR A 26 -4.05 1.79 3.57
CA TYR A 26 -5.17 1.01 3.06
C TYR A 26 -5.04 0.70 1.57
N ILE A 27 -5.85 -0.25 1.12
CA ILE A 27 -6.12 -0.55 -0.30
C ILE A 27 -7.62 -0.84 -0.43
N VAL A 28 -8.20 -0.48 -1.58
CA VAL A 28 -9.64 -0.64 -1.85
C VAL A 28 -9.84 -1.77 -2.85
N LYS A 29 -10.82 -2.65 -2.60
CA LYS A 29 -11.17 -3.74 -3.51
C LYS A 29 -11.60 -3.18 -4.86
N GLY A 30 -10.98 -3.66 -5.94
CA GLY A 30 -11.18 -3.13 -7.30
C GLY A 30 -10.22 -2.00 -7.69
N ASP A 31 -9.23 -1.68 -6.85
CA ASP A 31 -8.15 -0.75 -7.19
C ASP A 31 -6.77 -1.39 -6.94
N ASP A 32 -5.78 -1.01 -7.74
CA ASP A 32 -4.41 -1.51 -7.69
C ASP A 32 -3.46 -0.56 -6.93
N GLN A 33 -4.02 0.39 -6.19
CA GLN A 33 -3.26 1.40 -5.46
C GLN A 33 -3.37 1.19 -3.95
N PHE A 34 -2.22 1.01 -3.30
CA PHE A 34 -2.11 1.17 -1.85
C PHE A 34 -1.88 2.66 -1.53
N VAL A 35 -2.56 3.16 -0.50
CA VAL A 35 -2.48 4.56 -0.06
C VAL A 35 -2.04 4.61 1.40
N SER A 36 -1.03 5.43 1.70
CA SER A 36 -0.65 5.79 3.07
C SER A 36 -0.96 7.26 3.33
N LEU A 37 -1.92 7.50 4.22
CA LEU A 37 -2.34 8.85 4.60
C LEU A 37 -1.22 9.59 5.36
N ASP A 38 -0.63 8.92 6.35
CA ASP A 38 0.43 9.50 7.20
C ASP A 38 1.67 9.91 6.40
N ARG A 39 1.96 9.17 5.33
CA ARG A 39 3.11 9.42 4.46
C ARG A 39 2.75 10.20 3.20
N LYS A 40 1.46 10.49 2.98
CA LYS A 40 0.93 11.11 1.75
C LYS A 40 1.50 10.43 0.49
N LEU A 41 1.36 9.12 0.43
CA LEU A 41 1.97 8.28 -0.58
C LEU A 41 0.92 7.37 -1.23
N THR A 42 0.93 7.28 -2.55
CA THR A 42 0.20 6.27 -3.32
C THR A 42 1.21 5.33 -4.00
N VAL A 43 0.96 4.03 -3.93
CA VAL A 43 1.85 2.97 -4.46
C VAL A 43 1.03 2.02 -5.33
N ASN A 44 1.40 1.89 -6.60
CA ASN A 44 0.83 0.86 -7.48
C ASN A 44 1.35 -0.52 -7.03
N VAL A 45 0.46 -1.43 -6.66
CA VAL A 45 0.80 -2.79 -6.23
C VAL A 45 0.65 -3.82 -7.36
N GLY A 46 0.07 -3.43 -8.50
CA GLY A 46 -0.10 -4.23 -9.70
C GLY A 46 -1.46 -4.95 -9.77
N ALA A 47 -1.79 -5.41 -10.98
CA ALA A 47 -3.10 -6.00 -11.29
C ALA A 47 -3.43 -7.29 -10.52
N ASP A 48 -2.43 -8.02 -10.02
CA ASP A 48 -2.65 -9.21 -9.19
C ASP A 48 -3.47 -8.90 -7.93
N PHE A 49 -3.38 -7.68 -7.41
CA PHE A 49 -4.15 -7.21 -6.26
C PHE A 49 -5.60 -6.92 -6.60
N MET A 50 -5.99 -6.85 -7.87
CA MET A 50 -7.38 -6.67 -8.29
C MET A 50 -8.16 -8.00 -8.37
N VAL A 51 -7.47 -9.15 -8.26
CA VAL A 51 -8.09 -10.47 -8.37
C VAL A 51 -8.83 -10.83 -7.07
N ASP A 52 -10.13 -11.12 -7.16
CA ASP A 52 -11.00 -11.41 -6.01
C ASP A 52 -10.47 -12.52 -5.09
N LYS A 53 -9.86 -13.57 -5.66
CA LYS A 53 -9.29 -14.71 -4.91
C LYS A 53 -8.22 -14.28 -3.91
N VAL A 54 -7.54 -13.15 -4.13
CA VAL A 54 -6.53 -12.61 -3.22
C VAL A 54 -7.20 -11.87 -2.04
N TRP A 55 -8.43 -11.37 -2.21
CA TRP A 55 -9.25 -10.74 -1.18
C TRP A 55 -10.03 -11.79 -0.37
N GLN A 56 -9.36 -12.42 0.61
CA GLN A 56 -9.89 -13.49 1.46
C GLN A 56 -11.17 -13.08 2.25
N HIS A 57 -12.33 -13.14 1.59
CA HIS A 57 -13.61 -12.64 2.12
C HIS A 57 -13.56 -11.15 2.49
N ASN A 58 -13.23 -10.30 1.51
CA ASN A 58 -13.15 -8.84 1.63
C ASN A 58 -12.07 -8.31 2.58
N LYS A 59 -11.16 -9.17 3.05
CA LYS A 59 -9.96 -8.73 3.75
C LYS A 59 -8.92 -8.24 2.75
N PRO A 60 -8.32 -7.06 2.97
CA PRO A 60 -7.26 -6.56 2.11
C PRO A 60 -6.10 -7.55 1.98
N PRO A 61 -5.54 -7.73 0.78
CA PRO A 61 -4.37 -8.58 0.54
C PRO A 61 -3.06 -7.95 1.00
N VAL A 62 -3.13 -6.94 1.88
CA VAL A 62 -2.01 -6.26 2.49
C VAL A 62 -2.10 -6.39 4.00
N ASN A 63 -0.97 -6.70 4.61
CA ASN A 63 -0.79 -6.72 6.05
C ASN A 63 -0.02 -5.48 6.48
N THR A 64 -0.64 -4.70 7.35
CA THR A 64 -0.12 -3.44 7.90
C THR A 64 0.14 -3.53 9.42
N ALA A 65 0.27 -4.74 9.98
CA ALA A 65 0.36 -4.95 11.41
C ALA A 65 1.67 -5.63 11.86
N LYS A 66 2.11 -6.70 11.18
CA LYS A 66 3.30 -7.46 11.61
C LYS A 66 4.01 -8.16 10.48
N LEU A 67 5.33 -8.00 10.38
CA LEU A 67 6.14 -8.76 9.42
C LEU A 67 6.35 -10.22 9.85
N SER A 68 6.39 -11.11 8.86
CA SER A 68 6.84 -12.49 9.06
C SER A 68 8.31 -12.55 9.50
N ARG A 69 8.77 -13.71 9.97
CA ARG A 69 10.18 -13.90 10.33
C ARG A 69 11.06 -13.88 9.08
N GLU A 70 10.55 -14.42 7.99
CA GLU A 70 11.17 -14.56 6.69
C GLU A 70 11.40 -13.17 6.08
N SER A 71 10.37 -12.33 6.03
CA SER A 71 10.45 -10.95 5.54
C SER A 71 11.47 -10.13 6.36
N ARG A 72 11.50 -10.28 7.68
CA ARG A 72 12.50 -9.62 8.54
C ARG A 72 13.93 -10.05 8.23
N LYS A 73 14.15 -11.33 7.94
CA LYS A 73 15.47 -11.84 7.53
C LYS A 73 15.88 -11.22 6.18
N ILE A 74 14.97 -11.17 5.21
CA ILE A 74 15.22 -10.57 3.89
C ILE A 74 15.60 -9.09 4.04
N LEU A 75 14.82 -8.31 4.77
CA LEU A 75 15.12 -6.89 5.02
C LEU A 75 16.49 -6.70 5.66
N LYS A 76 16.83 -7.51 6.67
CA LYS A 76 18.15 -7.46 7.30
C LYS A 76 19.28 -7.80 6.33
N SER A 77 19.09 -8.81 5.47
CA SER A 77 20.07 -9.19 4.44
C SER A 77 20.26 -8.12 3.37
N LEU A 78 19.22 -7.33 3.08
CA LEU A 78 19.28 -6.19 2.16
C LEU A 78 19.87 -4.92 2.79
N GLY A 79 20.15 -4.93 4.11
CA GLY A 79 20.78 -3.82 4.83
C GLY A 79 19.82 -2.85 5.52
N TYR A 80 18.51 -3.16 5.60
CA TYR A 80 17.55 -2.29 6.26
C TYR A 80 17.77 -2.27 7.78
N SER A 81 17.79 -1.07 8.37
CA SER A 81 17.72 -0.86 9.82
C SER A 81 16.27 -0.64 10.25
N SER A 82 15.82 -1.35 11.28
CA SER A 82 14.48 -1.15 11.85
C SER A 82 14.30 0.19 12.57
N LYS A 83 15.40 0.95 12.79
CA LYS A 83 15.32 2.32 13.30
C LYS A 83 15.08 3.33 12.17
N ALA A 84 15.73 3.12 11.03
CA ALA A 84 15.66 4.04 9.90
C ALA A 84 14.48 3.80 8.98
N TYR A 85 13.90 2.59 8.98
CA TYR A 85 12.81 2.24 8.08
C TYR A 85 11.59 1.71 8.81
N SER A 86 10.43 2.07 8.28
CA SER A 86 9.14 1.50 8.62
C SER A 86 8.56 0.75 7.43
N THR A 87 7.73 -0.25 7.72
CA THR A 87 6.99 -1.00 6.71
C THR A 87 5.70 -0.26 6.37
N LEU A 88 5.44 -0.02 5.09
CA LEU A 88 4.14 0.47 4.63
C LEU A 88 3.14 -0.68 4.64
N PHE A 89 3.49 -1.77 3.97
CA PHE A 89 2.74 -3.01 3.98
C PHE A 89 3.62 -4.21 3.62
N SER A 90 3.09 -5.38 3.88
CA SER A 90 3.58 -6.65 3.34
C SER A 90 2.43 -7.42 2.73
N SER A 91 2.67 -8.17 1.68
CA SER A 91 1.66 -8.97 1.01
C SER A 91 2.25 -10.30 0.57
N ARG A 92 1.39 -11.31 0.47
CA ARG A 92 1.67 -12.59 -0.17
C ARG A 92 0.63 -12.80 -1.25
N ILE A 93 1.09 -12.80 -2.49
CA ILE A 93 0.29 -13.14 -3.66
C ILE A 93 0.54 -14.62 -3.96
N ASP A 94 -0.55 -15.38 -3.99
CA ASP A 94 -0.55 -16.80 -4.34
C ASP A 94 -1.81 -17.10 -5.15
N ASN A 95 -1.74 -16.88 -6.46
CA ASN A 95 -2.79 -17.18 -7.42
C ASN A 95 -2.21 -17.95 -8.63
N GLU A 96 -3.09 -18.31 -9.57
CA GLU A 96 -2.73 -19.15 -10.72
C GLU A 96 -1.67 -18.49 -11.61
N ASN A 97 -1.67 -17.16 -11.72
CA ASN A 97 -0.78 -16.40 -12.60
C ASN A 97 0.46 -15.85 -11.88
N ALA A 98 0.36 -15.57 -10.58
CA ALA A 98 1.38 -14.89 -9.81
C ALA A 98 1.60 -15.52 -8.44
N LYS A 99 2.87 -15.67 -8.05
CA LYS A 99 3.27 -16.17 -6.73
C LYS A 99 4.52 -15.43 -6.23
N TYR A 100 4.34 -14.54 -5.26
CA TYR A 100 5.43 -13.76 -4.66
C TYR A 100 5.03 -13.16 -3.32
N ASP A 101 6.03 -12.84 -2.48
CA ASP A 101 5.84 -11.91 -1.37
C ASP A 101 6.27 -10.50 -1.83
N LEU A 102 5.48 -9.47 -1.48
CA LEU A 102 5.79 -8.07 -1.74
C LEU A 102 5.95 -7.34 -0.40
N LEU A 103 7.05 -6.61 -0.24
CA LEU A 103 7.30 -5.73 0.90
C LEU A 103 7.49 -4.29 0.40
N ALA A 104 6.76 -3.36 1.00
CA ALA A 104 6.96 -1.94 0.78
C ALA A 104 7.53 -1.29 2.05
N MET A 105 8.68 -0.65 1.92
CA MET A 105 9.37 0.04 3.02
C MET A 105 9.50 1.52 2.72
N ILE A 106 9.57 2.34 3.77
CA ILE A 106 9.88 3.76 3.64
C ILE A 106 10.82 4.17 4.77
N ASN A 107 11.77 5.06 4.48
CA ASN A 107 12.62 5.63 5.51
C ASN A 107 11.82 6.60 6.41
N ASN A 108 12.20 6.64 7.68
CA ASN A 108 11.54 7.43 8.72
C ASN A 108 12.01 8.88 8.76
N HIS A 109 13.24 9.12 8.31
CA HIS A 109 13.92 10.41 8.29
C HIS A 109 14.80 10.50 7.04
N GLY A 110 15.04 11.72 6.55
CA GLY A 110 16.04 12.00 5.51
C GLY A 110 17.46 11.76 6.01
N ILE A 111 18.42 11.98 5.12
CA ILE A 111 19.85 11.87 5.45
C ILE A 111 20.16 12.89 6.56
N GLN A 112 21.02 12.55 7.51
CA GLN A 112 21.50 13.47 8.54
C GLN A 112 22.88 14.04 8.18
N LYS A 113 23.08 15.32 8.45
CA LYS A 113 24.34 16.03 8.19
C LYS A 113 25.57 15.46 8.90
N SER A 114 25.37 14.65 9.94
CA SER A 114 26.43 14.00 10.72
C SER A 114 27.04 12.75 10.07
N GLY A 115 26.53 12.28 8.93
CA GLY A 115 27.14 11.17 8.17
C GLY A 115 27.06 9.78 8.82
N LYS A 116 26.30 9.62 9.90
CA LYS A 116 25.95 8.33 10.52
C LYS A 116 24.50 7.99 10.21
N ASP A 117 24.19 7.74 8.96
CA ASP A 117 22.84 7.32 8.59
C ASP A 117 22.72 5.80 8.54
N ASP A 118 21.70 5.30 9.21
CA ASP A 118 21.22 3.92 9.14
C ASP A 118 20.46 3.65 7.81
N LEU A 119 20.58 4.55 6.83
CA LEU A 119 19.95 4.47 5.50
C LEU A 119 20.74 3.54 4.57
N LEU A 120 20.04 2.99 3.57
CA LEU A 120 20.65 2.13 2.58
C LEU A 120 21.68 2.85 1.73
N ASP A 121 22.83 2.20 1.55
CA ASP A 121 23.80 2.60 0.53
C ASP A 121 23.29 2.22 -0.87
N LEU A 122 22.93 3.23 -1.66
CA LEU A 122 22.41 3.07 -3.02
C LEU A 122 23.52 2.97 -4.07
N SER A 123 24.79 3.21 -3.73
CA SER A 123 25.91 3.24 -4.68
C SER A 123 26.16 1.89 -5.35
N ARG A 124 25.80 0.80 -4.66
CA ARG A 124 25.92 -0.59 -5.13
C ARG A 124 24.79 -1.03 -6.06
N LEU A 125 23.74 -0.21 -6.22
CA LEU A 125 22.55 -0.55 -7.00
C LEU A 125 22.66 -0.04 -8.43
N ALA A 126 22.15 -0.81 -9.38
CA ALA A 126 21.98 -0.36 -10.75
C ALA A 126 20.92 0.75 -10.81
N ARG A 127 21.05 1.66 -11.77
CA ARG A 127 20.17 2.83 -11.91
C ARG A 127 19.34 2.72 -13.17
N MET A 128 18.05 3.00 -13.06
CA MET A 128 17.13 3.10 -14.19
C MET A 128 16.32 4.39 -14.14
N LYS A 129 15.75 4.74 -15.29
CA LYS A 129 14.85 5.88 -15.44
C LYS A 129 13.76 5.60 -16.46
N THR A 130 12.57 6.15 -16.23
CA THR A 130 11.51 6.22 -17.23
C THR A 130 11.83 7.32 -18.24
N ARG A 131 11.14 7.32 -19.38
CA ARG A 131 11.24 8.39 -20.38
C ARG A 131 10.84 9.75 -19.82
N ALA A 132 9.87 9.77 -18.91
CA ALA A 132 9.33 10.98 -18.30
C ALA A 132 10.15 11.51 -17.09
N GLY A 133 11.21 10.82 -16.67
CA GLY A 133 12.12 11.30 -15.63
C GLY A 133 11.99 10.63 -14.25
N GLY A 134 11.03 9.72 -14.07
CA GLY A 134 10.96 8.86 -12.88
C GLY A 134 12.21 7.99 -12.79
N ARG A 135 12.83 7.89 -11.61
CA ARG A 135 14.11 7.20 -11.40
C ARG A 135 13.97 6.14 -10.31
N TRP A 136 14.73 5.07 -10.43
CA TRP A 136 14.87 4.10 -9.35
C TRP A 136 16.24 3.41 -9.38
N PHE A 137 16.62 2.90 -8.22
CA PHE A 137 17.79 2.07 -8.02
C PHE A 137 17.33 0.63 -7.82
N TYR A 138 18.04 -0.35 -8.34
CA TYR A 138 17.65 -1.74 -8.17
C TYR A 138 18.82 -2.73 -8.16
N GLU A 139 18.55 -3.90 -7.59
CA GLU A 139 19.38 -5.08 -7.71
C GLU A 139 18.50 -6.33 -7.79
N THR A 140 19.01 -7.38 -8.43
CA THR A 140 18.41 -8.72 -8.37
C THR A 140 19.44 -9.66 -7.76
N LEU A 141 19.03 -10.39 -6.74
CA LEU A 141 19.92 -11.28 -5.98
C LEU A 141 19.17 -12.52 -5.52
N THR A 142 19.92 -13.51 -5.02
CA THR A 142 19.34 -14.74 -4.49
C THR A 142 19.56 -14.80 -2.98
N LEU A 143 18.49 -14.88 -2.19
CA LEU A 143 18.54 -15.04 -0.73
C LEU A 143 17.73 -16.26 -0.32
N ASN A 144 18.34 -17.18 0.44
CA ASN A 144 17.66 -18.38 0.96
C ASN A 144 16.89 -19.14 -0.14
N GLN A 145 17.52 -19.31 -1.31
CA GLN A 145 16.93 -19.95 -2.49
C GLN A 145 15.76 -19.19 -3.15
N ALA A 146 15.36 -18.03 -2.66
CA ALA A 146 14.39 -17.14 -3.33
C ALA A 146 15.13 -16.10 -4.19
N ARG A 147 14.57 -15.78 -5.35
CA ARG A 147 15.03 -14.66 -6.18
C ARG A 147 14.38 -13.39 -5.63
N VAL A 148 15.19 -12.39 -5.30
CA VAL A 148 14.72 -11.12 -4.74
C VAL A 148 15.01 -10.01 -5.74
N TYR A 149 13.95 -9.35 -6.19
CA TYR A 149 14.06 -8.09 -6.92
C TYR A 149 13.84 -6.95 -5.91
N HIS A 150 14.86 -6.12 -5.74
CA HIS A 150 14.87 -5.03 -4.76
C HIS A 150 14.99 -3.71 -5.51
N ALA A 151 13.95 -2.89 -5.46
CA ALA A 151 13.95 -1.53 -6.02
C ALA A 151 13.81 -0.48 -4.91
N VAL A 152 14.47 0.66 -5.11
CA VAL A 152 14.42 1.84 -4.25
C VAL A 152 14.11 3.06 -5.13
N ILE A 153 12.99 3.70 -4.85
CA ILE A 153 12.39 4.80 -5.62
C ILE A 153 12.47 6.07 -4.77
N PRO A 154 13.15 7.14 -5.24
CA PRO A 154 13.08 8.43 -4.59
C PRO A 154 11.66 9.02 -4.67
N VAL A 155 11.12 9.39 -3.52
CA VAL A 155 9.83 10.07 -3.32
C VAL A 155 10.04 11.58 -3.16
N SER A 156 11.11 11.97 -2.47
CA SER A 156 11.58 13.35 -2.38
C SER A 156 13.10 13.34 -2.39
N ASP A 157 13.69 14.23 -3.19
CA ASP A 157 15.14 14.46 -3.28
C ASP A 157 15.55 15.76 -2.55
N GLU A 158 14.65 16.34 -1.75
CA GLU A 158 14.96 17.53 -0.95
C GLU A 158 16.05 17.21 0.08
N LEU A 159 17.11 18.01 0.06
CA LEU A 159 18.29 17.82 0.91
C LEU A 159 17.89 17.75 2.39
N TRP A 160 18.33 16.70 3.09
CA TRP A 160 18.01 16.41 4.50
C TRP A 160 16.57 15.97 4.79
N SER A 161 15.74 15.86 3.76
CA SER A 161 14.37 15.35 3.83
C SER A 161 14.12 14.32 2.73
N GLU A 162 15.18 13.63 2.32
CA GLU A 162 15.12 12.61 1.29
C GLU A 162 14.17 11.49 1.73
N ARG A 163 13.30 11.06 0.83
CA ARG A 163 12.36 9.97 1.08
C ARG A 163 12.53 8.92 0.01
N TYR A 164 12.63 7.67 0.42
CA TYR A 164 12.81 6.52 -0.44
C TYR A 164 11.74 5.48 -0.16
N LEU A 165 10.96 5.16 -1.18
CA LEU A 165 10.06 4.02 -1.21
C LEU A 165 10.84 2.82 -1.73
N SER A 166 10.92 1.76 -0.94
CA SER A 166 11.47 0.51 -1.41
C SER A 166 10.39 -0.50 -1.71
N MET A 167 10.48 -1.15 -2.87
CA MET A 167 9.61 -2.25 -3.29
C MET A 167 10.46 -3.50 -3.44
N ILE A 168 10.16 -4.53 -2.65
CA ILE A 168 10.94 -5.77 -2.58
C ILE A 168 10.02 -6.93 -2.92
N TYR A 169 10.28 -7.55 -4.08
CA TYR A 169 9.57 -8.73 -4.54
C TYR A 169 10.41 -9.97 -4.26
N VAL A 170 9.81 -10.96 -3.61
CA VAL A 170 10.44 -12.23 -3.25
C VAL A 170 9.75 -13.35 -4.03
N LEU A 171 10.47 -13.89 -4.99
CA LEU A 171 9.96 -14.84 -5.98
C LEU A 171 10.45 -16.26 -5.65
N PRO A 172 9.60 -17.28 -5.73
CA PRO A 172 10.00 -18.67 -5.56
C PRO A 172 10.92 -19.10 -6.72
N LYS A 173 11.93 -19.93 -6.43
CA LYS A 173 12.89 -20.43 -7.43
C LYS A 173 12.26 -21.19 -8.60
N SER A 174 11.15 -21.86 -8.33
CA SER A 174 10.53 -22.84 -9.23
C SER A 174 9.65 -22.24 -10.31
N ARG A 175 9.49 -20.91 -10.37
CA ARG A 175 8.68 -20.23 -11.37
C ARG A 175 9.52 -19.18 -12.07
N ASP A 176 9.48 -19.19 -13.40
CA ASP A 176 9.83 -18.03 -14.22
C ASP A 176 8.75 -16.97 -14.01
N SER A 177 8.88 -16.26 -12.90
CA SER A 177 8.08 -15.06 -12.63
C SER A 177 8.58 -14.00 -13.61
N ASN A 178 7.68 -13.39 -14.38
CA ASN A 178 8.06 -12.40 -15.36
C ASN A 178 8.56 -11.14 -14.67
N LEU A 179 9.89 -11.02 -14.52
CA LEU A 179 10.51 -9.83 -13.93
C LEU A 179 10.15 -8.56 -14.70
N GLN A 180 9.82 -8.65 -15.99
CA GLN A 180 9.44 -7.48 -16.78
C GLN A 180 8.14 -6.86 -16.27
N ASP A 181 7.20 -7.67 -15.78
CA ASP A 181 5.94 -7.17 -15.22
C ASP A 181 6.21 -6.45 -13.89
N ILE A 182 7.08 -7.02 -13.04
CA ILE A 182 7.54 -6.38 -11.80
C ILE A 182 8.27 -5.06 -12.08
N GLU A 183 9.18 -5.06 -13.05
CA GLU A 183 9.92 -3.86 -13.47
C GLU A 183 8.98 -2.78 -14.02
N SER A 184 7.92 -3.17 -14.73
CA SER A 184 6.90 -2.24 -15.23
C SER A 184 6.13 -1.59 -14.09
N ILE A 185 5.70 -2.36 -13.09
CA ILE A 185 5.05 -1.82 -11.88
C ILE A 185 5.99 -0.85 -11.12
N VAL A 186 7.28 -1.19 -11.00
CA VAL A 186 8.28 -0.32 -10.36
C VAL A 186 8.50 0.96 -11.17
N ALA A 187 8.54 0.88 -12.49
CA ALA A 187 8.67 2.04 -13.37
C ALA A 187 7.45 2.98 -13.26
N GLU A 188 6.24 2.42 -13.18
CA GLU A 188 5.01 3.20 -12.94
C GLU A 188 5.05 3.90 -11.58
N ASN A 189 5.45 3.20 -10.52
CA ASN A 189 5.64 3.83 -9.22
C ASN A 189 6.68 4.95 -9.26
N ALA A 190 7.82 4.74 -9.94
CA ALA A 190 8.84 5.77 -10.10
C ALA A 190 8.32 7.01 -10.82
N PHE A 191 7.41 6.84 -11.79
CA PHE A 191 6.71 7.94 -12.45
C PHE A 191 5.69 8.63 -11.53
N LEU A 192 4.88 7.86 -10.79
CA LEU A 192 3.92 8.39 -9.82
C LEU A 192 4.60 9.26 -8.76
N GLN A 193 5.74 8.81 -8.22
CA GLN A 193 6.50 9.57 -7.23
C GLN A 193 7.13 10.83 -7.82
N TYR A 194 7.69 10.73 -9.04
CA TYR A 194 8.24 11.88 -9.74
C TYR A 194 7.20 12.98 -9.99
N SER A 195 5.96 12.60 -10.33
CA SER A 195 4.85 13.53 -10.51
C SER A 195 4.25 14.06 -9.20
N SER A 196 4.77 13.64 -8.04
CA SER A 196 4.25 14.02 -6.71
C SER A 196 2.76 13.72 -6.51
N SER A 197 2.30 12.62 -7.14
CA SER A 197 0.89 12.25 -7.14
C SER A 197 0.47 11.56 -5.84
N PHE A 198 -0.57 12.09 -5.18
CA PHE A 198 -1.21 11.47 -4.01
C PHE A 198 -2.73 11.42 -4.20
N PHE A 199 -3.28 10.22 -4.21
CA PHE A 199 -4.69 9.98 -4.54
C PHE A 199 -5.41 9.30 -3.36
N PRO A 200 -5.97 10.06 -2.40
CA PRO A 200 -6.82 9.49 -1.34
C PRO A 200 -8.25 9.18 -1.82
N MET A 201 -8.54 9.46 -3.09
CA MET A 201 -9.80 9.20 -3.76
C MET A 201 -9.56 8.85 -5.23
N LYS A 202 -10.48 8.09 -5.83
CA LYS A 202 -10.42 7.74 -7.26
C LYS A 202 -11.83 7.50 -7.79
N THR A 203 -12.11 8.04 -8.97
CA THR A 203 -13.22 7.60 -9.82
C THR A 203 -12.66 6.61 -10.83
N VAL A 204 -13.23 5.40 -10.88
CA VAL A 204 -12.69 4.26 -11.64
C VAL A 204 -13.37 4.10 -12.99
N LEU A 205 -14.66 4.43 -13.09
CA LEU A 205 -15.43 4.28 -14.33
C LEU A 205 -15.91 5.61 -14.88
N SER A 206 -15.80 5.77 -16.20
CA SER A 206 -16.46 6.81 -16.98
C SER A 206 -17.88 6.37 -17.36
N CYS A 207 -18.80 7.33 -17.52
CA CYS A 207 -20.18 7.01 -17.87
C CYS A 207 -20.26 6.28 -19.21
N PRO A 208 -20.99 5.15 -19.29
CA PRO A 208 -21.29 4.52 -20.57
C PRO A 208 -22.18 5.46 -21.40
N ASN A 209 -21.82 5.72 -22.66
CA ASN A 209 -22.58 6.45 -23.69
C ASN A 209 -22.96 7.92 -23.36
N ASP A 210 -22.09 8.91 -23.63
CA ASP A 210 -22.36 10.38 -23.58
C ASP A 210 -23.17 10.92 -22.38
N ASP A 211 -23.45 10.10 -21.37
CA ASP A 211 -24.24 10.43 -20.20
C ASP A 211 -23.42 11.37 -19.33
N GLU A 212 -24.06 12.46 -18.90
CA GLU A 212 -23.43 13.43 -18.03
C GLU A 212 -23.18 12.83 -16.65
N MET A 213 -22.08 13.25 -16.02
CA MET A 213 -21.82 12.97 -14.61
C MET A 213 -22.61 13.94 -13.73
N PHE A 214 -23.36 13.40 -12.79
CA PHE A 214 -24.13 14.16 -11.81
C PHE A 214 -23.36 14.26 -10.48
N TYR A 215 -23.52 15.39 -9.78
CA TYR A 215 -23.05 15.50 -8.41
C TYR A 215 -24.05 14.80 -7.49
N TYR A 216 -23.61 13.72 -6.85
CA TYR A 216 -24.36 13.07 -5.79
C TYR A 216 -23.85 13.57 -4.44
N GLU A 217 -24.67 14.34 -3.75
CA GLU A 217 -24.43 14.79 -2.39
C GLU A 217 -24.95 13.74 -1.40
N TYR A 218 -24.21 13.51 -0.32
CA TYR A 218 -24.60 12.53 0.70
C TYR A 218 -24.31 13.03 2.10
N GLU A 219 -25.18 12.63 3.02
CA GLU A 219 -24.94 12.77 4.45
C GLU A 219 -24.21 11.54 4.99
N ILE A 220 -23.18 11.78 5.81
CA ILE A 220 -22.44 10.72 6.48
C ILE A 220 -23.24 10.28 7.71
N PRO A 221 -23.64 9.00 7.83
CA PRO A 221 -24.45 8.53 8.95
C PRO A 221 -23.83 8.89 10.31
N LYS A 222 -24.65 9.23 11.32
CA LYS A 222 -24.15 9.62 12.67
C LYS A 222 -23.23 8.58 13.31
N LEU A 223 -23.46 7.29 13.05
CA LEU A 223 -22.60 6.19 13.51
C LEU A 223 -21.17 6.29 12.96
N ILE A 224 -21.02 6.88 11.78
CA ILE A 224 -19.76 7.08 11.05
C ILE A 224 -19.16 8.44 11.45
N SER A 225 -19.92 9.53 11.37
CA SER A 225 -19.41 10.88 11.64
C SER A 225 -19.00 11.14 13.09
N ASN A 226 -19.50 10.36 14.06
CA ASN A 226 -19.07 10.44 15.46
C ASN A 226 -17.77 9.67 15.77
N ARG A 227 -17.15 9.02 14.79
CA ARG A 227 -15.89 8.28 14.98
C ARG A 227 -14.67 9.19 14.83
N ASN A 228 -13.61 8.85 15.59
CA ASN A 228 -12.33 9.57 15.59
C ASN A 228 -11.27 8.93 14.66
N GLU A 229 -11.68 8.02 13.79
CA GLU A 229 -10.80 7.25 12.91
C GLU A 229 -11.13 7.51 11.44
N TYR A 230 -10.12 7.40 10.57
CA TYR A 230 -10.33 7.47 9.12
C TYR A 230 -11.19 6.29 8.65
N MET A 231 -12.07 6.56 7.69
CA MET A 231 -12.87 5.54 7.03
C MET A 231 -12.81 5.70 5.51
N ILE A 232 -13.27 4.69 4.80
CA ILE A 232 -13.35 4.70 3.34
C ILE A 232 -14.82 4.65 2.97
N LEU A 233 -15.27 5.62 2.19
CA LEU A 233 -16.51 5.50 1.42
C LEU A 233 -16.15 4.83 0.11
N ARG A 234 -16.83 3.74 -0.20
CA ARG A 234 -16.78 3.03 -1.48
C ARG A 234 -18.14 3.08 -2.14
N VAL A 235 -18.16 3.27 -3.45
CA VAL A 235 -19.35 3.22 -4.28
C VAL A 235 -19.13 2.14 -5.32
N SER A 236 -20.05 1.18 -5.38
CA SER A 236 -19.98 0.05 -6.31
C SER A 236 -21.29 -0.15 -7.07
N SER A 237 -21.20 -0.78 -8.23
CA SER A 237 -22.34 -1.22 -9.05
C SER A 237 -22.34 -2.73 -9.20
N GLY A 238 -23.51 -3.32 -9.45
CA GLY A 238 -23.64 -4.76 -9.70
C GLY A 238 -24.07 -5.55 -8.45
N SER A 239 -24.15 -6.86 -8.60
CA SER A 239 -24.44 -7.79 -7.49
C SER A 239 -23.18 -8.03 -6.64
N THR A 240 -23.32 -8.69 -5.50
CA THR A 240 -22.17 -9.05 -4.62
C THR A 240 -21.11 -9.89 -5.34
N GLU A 241 -21.50 -10.69 -6.34
CA GLU A 241 -20.59 -11.56 -7.09
C GLU A 241 -19.91 -10.85 -8.27
N ASP A 242 -20.54 -9.80 -8.82
CA ASP A 242 -20.04 -9.00 -9.95
C ASP A 242 -19.79 -7.53 -9.56
N GLU A 243 -19.41 -7.31 -8.29
CA GLU A 243 -19.25 -5.96 -7.73
C GLU A 243 -18.13 -5.19 -8.44
N LYS A 244 -18.47 -4.07 -9.08
CA LYS A 244 -17.51 -3.18 -9.74
C LYS A 244 -17.36 -1.89 -8.95
N LEU A 245 -16.12 -1.54 -8.60
CA LEU A 245 -15.78 -0.27 -7.97
C LEU A 245 -16.02 0.89 -8.95
N ILE A 246 -16.80 1.89 -8.53
CA ILE A 246 -17.07 3.12 -9.30
C ILE A 246 -16.26 4.28 -8.75
N TYR A 247 -16.29 4.45 -7.43
CA TYR A 247 -15.67 5.57 -6.73
C TYR A 247 -15.24 5.13 -5.33
N TYR A 248 -14.16 5.73 -4.83
CA TYR A 248 -13.91 5.74 -3.40
C TYR A 248 -13.25 7.05 -2.95
N THR A 249 -13.39 7.32 -1.65
CA THR A 249 -12.69 8.42 -0.98
C THR A 249 -12.45 8.12 0.49
N VAL A 250 -11.44 8.76 1.05
CA VAL A 250 -11.19 8.76 2.49
C VAL A 250 -12.05 9.80 3.18
N ILE A 251 -12.74 9.35 4.22
CA ILE A 251 -13.55 10.16 5.11
C ILE A 251 -12.71 10.53 6.32
N ASN A 252 -12.44 11.83 6.46
CA ASN A 252 -11.75 12.37 7.64
C ASN A 252 -12.65 12.29 8.88
N PRO A 253 -12.08 12.09 10.08
CA PRO A 253 -12.82 12.16 11.34
C PRO A 253 -13.65 13.45 11.45
N GLY A 254 -14.91 13.33 11.89
CA GLY A 254 -15.82 14.46 12.08
C GLY A 254 -16.46 15.03 10.80
N LEU A 255 -16.12 14.52 9.61
CA LEU A 255 -16.80 14.91 8.38
C LEU A 255 -18.27 14.46 8.39
N ARG A 256 -19.18 15.32 7.92
CA ARG A 256 -20.64 15.08 7.96
C ARG A 256 -21.32 15.03 6.61
N LEU A 257 -20.72 15.66 5.61
CA LEU A 257 -21.26 15.79 4.26
C LEU A 257 -20.13 15.52 3.27
N GLY A 258 -20.49 15.01 2.11
CA GLY A 258 -19.59 14.88 0.98
C GLY A 258 -20.36 14.88 -0.33
N ALA A 259 -19.61 14.95 -1.42
CA ALA A 259 -20.16 14.82 -2.76
C ALA A 259 -19.16 14.12 -3.68
N PHE A 260 -19.65 13.38 -4.66
CA PHE A 260 -18.85 12.83 -5.75
C PHE A 260 -19.62 12.88 -7.07
N LYS A 261 -18.88 12.76 -8.18
CA LYS A 261 -19.48 12.66 -9.51
C LYS A 261 -19.78 11.21 -9.85
N ILE A 262 -20.98 10.93 -10.32
CA ILE A 262 -21.41 9.59 -10.71
C ILE A 262 -22.42 9.66 -11.86
N CYS A 263 -22.51 8.57 -12.60
CA CYS A 263 -23.46 8.40 -13.69
C CYS A 263 -24.83 8.00 -13.14
N ARG A 264 -25.83 7.95 -14.02
CA ARG A 264 -27.14 7.40 -13.68
C ARG A 264 -27.04 5.90 -13.45
N GLY A 265 -27.81 5.41 -12.49
CA GLY A 265 -27.89 3.99 -12.20
C GLY A 265 -28.10 3.68 -10.72
N ASN A 266 -28.03 2.39 -10.43
CA ASN A 266 -28.18 1.84 -9.09
C ASN A 266 -26.81 1.48 -8.54
N TYR A 267 -26.53 1.96 -7.33
CA TYR A 267 -25.24 1.77 -6.68
C TYR A 267 -25.40 1.41 -5.21
N THR A 268 -24.36 0.82 -4.67
CA THR A 268 -24.23 0.57 -3.23
C THR A 268 -23.15 1.47 -2.67
N LEU A 269 -23.50 2.27 -1.66
CA LEU A 269 -22.55 3.00 -0.83
C LEU A 269 -22.16 2.12 0.34
N THR A 270 -20.87 1.93 0.55
CA THR A 270 -20.32 1.15 1.66
C THR A 270 -19.29 1.98 2.42
N TYR A 271 -19.49 2.18 3.72
CA TYR A 271 -18.46 2.70 4.61
C TYR A 271 -17.69 1.54 5.23
N THR A 272 -16.36 1.57 5.08
CA THR A 272 -15.47 0.56 5.63
C THR A 272 -14.38 1.20 6.51
N THR A 273 -13.82 0.41 7.42
CA THR A 273 -12.54 0.77 8.05
C THR A 273 -11.41 0.71 7.02
N LEU A 274 -10.25 1.28 7.34
CA LEU A 274 -9.04 1.17 6.49
C LEU A 274 -8.61 -0.30 6.22
N GLN A 275 -9.09 -1.26 7.00
CA GLN A 275 -8.83 -2.70 6.84
C GLN A 275 -9.98 -3.43 6.11
N GLY A 276 -10.88 -2.71 5.44
CA GLY A 276 -11.94 -3.29 4.62
C GLY A 276 -13.13 -3.87 5.39
N LYS A 277 -13.21 -3.65 6.71
CA LYS A 277 -14.39 -4.08 7.48
C LYS A 277 -15.55 -3.12 7.23
N GLU A 278 -16.64 -3.63 6.68
CA GLU A 278 -17.89 -2.89 6.52
C GLU A 278 -18.49 -2.49 7.88
N ILE A 279 -18.91 -1.22 7.96
CA ILE A 279 -19.59 -0.64 9.13
C ILE A 279 -21.03 -0.28 8.79
N TRP A 280 -21.28 0.16 7.55
CA TRP A 280 -22.59 0.57 7.08
C TRP A 280 -22.65 0.48 5.55
N SER A 281 -23.84 0.16 5.03
CA SER A 281 -24.14 0.21 3.61
C SER A 281 -25.55 0.71 3.34
N SER A 282 -25.76 1.29 2.16
CA SER A 282 -27.07 1.64 1.62
C SER A 282 -27.07 1.59 0.11
N GLU A 283 -28.19 1.16 -0.46
CA GLU A 283 -28.46 1.33 -1.88
C GLU A 283 -28.81 2.80 -2.15
N ILE A 284 -28.39 3.28 -3.32
CA ILE A 284 -28.77 4.57 -3.87
C ILE A 284 -29.18 4.39 -5.33
N VAL A 285 -30.15 5.21 -5.75
CA VAL A 285 -30.56 5.34 -7.14
C VAL A 285 -30.24 6.77 -7.56
N VAL A 286 -29.48 6.92 -8.64
CA VAL A 286 -29.15 8.22 -9.23
C VAL A 286 -30.06 8.42 -10.44
N GLU A 287 -31.12 9.19 -10.23
CA GLU A 287 -32.11 9.58 -11.25
C GLU A 287 -31.84 11.01 -11.78
N ASN A 288 -32.59 11.42 -12.80
CA ASN A 288 -32.49 12.74 -13.45
C ASN A 288 -32.76 13.92 -12.51
#